data_AF-A0A965R3Q8-F1
#
_entry.id   AF-A0A965R3Q8-F1
#
_cell.length_a   1.000
_cell.length_b   1.000
_cell.length_c   1.000
_cell.angle_alpha   90.00
_cell.angle_beta   90.00
_cell.angle_gamma   90.00
#
_symmetry.space_group_name_H-M   'P 1'
#
loop_
_entity.id
_entity.type
_entity.pdbx_description
1 polymer ?
#
loop_
_entity_poly.entity_id
_entity_poly.type
_entity_poly.pdbx_seq_one_letter_code
_entity_poly.pdbx_strand_id
1 'polypeptide(L)'
;MRDSTAGFRAYRAECLRAIDLEAVKTKGYGFQVDMTRRVMHAGFGIVEIPIAFRERILGQSKMSGAIILEAMWMVTLWGMRRPFAYFQRGTSRA
;
A
#
# COMPACT_ATOMS: atom_id res chain seq x y z
N MET A 1 6.36 3.06 -7.81
CA MET A 1 5.77 1.87 -7.16
C MET A 1 5.11 1.04 -8.25
N ARG A 2 5.62 -0.16 -8.53
CA ARG A 2 5.05 -1.12 -9.48
C ARG A 2 4.14 -2.13 -8.78
N ASP A 3 4.45 -2.51 -7.53
CA ASP A 3 3.62 -3.43 -6.73
C ASP A 3 3.22 -2.80 -5.38
N SER A 4 2.00 -2.25 -5.35
CA SER A 4 1.42 -1.66 -4.13
C SER A 4 0.80 -2.70 -3.20
N THR A 5 0.76 -3.96 -3.61
CA THR A 5 0.06 -5.07 -2.98
C THR A 5 0.98 -6.24 -2.59
N ALA A 6 2.28 -5.95 -2.43
CA ALA A 6 3.24 -6.91 -1.94
C ALA A 6 3.04 -7.16 -0.44
N GLY A 7 2.91 -8.43 -0.06
CA GLY A 7 2.82 -8.85 1.34
C GLY A 7 4.16 -8.97 2.06
N PHE A 8 5.28 -8.98 1.33
CA PHE A 8 6.62 -9.09 1.90
C PHE A 8 7.36 -7.76 1.80
N ARG A 9 7.49 -7.06 2.94
CA ARG A 9 8.11 -5.73 3.03
C ARG A 9 8.87 -5.56 4.34
N ALA A 10 9.90 -4.72 4.29
CA ALA A 10 10.62 -4.25 5.46
C ALA A 10 10.44 -2.73 5.58
N TYR A 11 10.19 -2.27 6.81
CA TYR A 11 10.07 -0.85 7.14
C TYR A 11 11.12 -0.49 8.16
N ARG A 12 11.74 0.69 8.00
CA ARG A 12 12.55 1.27 9.07
C ARG A 12 11.62 1.66 10.23
N ALA A 13 12.08 1.49 11.47
CA ALA A 13 11.28 1.83 12.64
C ALA A 13 10.87 3.32 12.67
N GLU A 14 11.76 4.21 12.22
CA GLU A 14 11.46 5.65 12.08
C GLU A 14 10.32 5.94 11.09
N CYS A 15 10.23 5.17 10.00
CA CYS A 15 9.16 5.29 9.01
C CYS A 15 7.81 4.91 9.62
N LEU A 16 7.77 3.81 10.39
CA LEU A 16 6.55 3.38 11.09
C LEU A 16 6.11 4.37 12.19
N ARG A 17 7.06 5.04 12.86
CA ARG A 17 6.76 6.07 13.86
C ARG A 17 6.26 7.39 13.25
N ALA A 18 6.63 7.67 12.01
CA ALA A 18 6.25 8.90 11.31
C ALA A 18 4.89 8.81 10.60
N ILE A 19 4.29 7.62 10.51
CA ILE A 19 2.95 7.42 9.94
C ILE A 19 1.93 7.21 11.06
N ASP A 20 0.73 7.77 10.87
CA ASP A 20 -0.40 7.50 11.76
C ASP A 20 -0.91 6.07 11.51
N LEU A 21 -0.49 5.14 12.37
CA LEU A 21 -0.89 3.73 12.33
C LEU A 21 -2.32 3.52 12.85
N GLU A 22 -2.82 4.37 13.74
CA GLU A 22 -4.17 4.24 14.29
C GLU A 22 -5.24 4.57 13.25
N ALA A 23 -4.94 5.47 12.32
CA ALA A 23 -5.82 5.76 11.21
C ALA A 23 -5.85 4.65 10.12
N VAL A 24 -5.07 3.57 10.23
CA VAL A 24 -5.09 2.45 9.29
C VAL A 24 -6.35 1.60 9.54
N LYS A 25 -7.38 1.82 8.72
CA LYS A 25 -8.68 1.15 8.88
C LYS A 25 -8.91 -0.04 7.95
N THR A 26 -8.01 -0.26 7.00
CA THR A 26 -8.12 -1.34 6.01
C THR A 26 -7.75 -2.68 6.63
N LYS A 27 -8.59 -3.69 6.40
CA LYS A 27 -8.33 -5.06 6.86
C LYS A 27 -7.79 -5.93 5.72
N GLY A 28 -7.10 -7.00 6.08
CA GLY A 28 -6.60 -7.99 5.12
C GLY A 28 -5.66 -7.39 4.07
N TYR A 29 -5.97 -7.60 2.79
CA TYR A 29 -5.09 -7.20 1.67
C TYR A 29 -5.02 -5.68 1.46
N GLY A 30 -6.10 -4.95 1.77
CA GLY A 30 -6.16 -3.49 1.61
C GLY A 30 -5.13 -2.72 2.45
N PHE A 31 -4.73 -3.31 3.59
CA PHE A 31 -3.67 -2.80 4.46
C PHE A 31 -2.38 -2.51 3.71
N GLN A 32 -2.01 -3.37 2.75
CA GLN A 32 -0.76 -3.26 2.01
C GLN A 32 -0.72 -2.01 1.13
N VAL A 33 -1.87 -1.65 0.55
CA VAL A 33 -2.01 -0.45 -0.28
C VAL A 33 -2.05 0.81 0.61
N ASP A 34 -2.77 0.76 1.74
CA ASP A 34 -2.86 1.87 2.69
C ASP A 34 -1.48 2.24 3.24
N MET A 35 -0.72 1.24 3.71
CA MET A 35 0.64 1.43 4.22
C MET A 35 1.55 2.06 3.16
N THR A 36 1.52 1.55 1.93
CA THR A 36 2.31 2.10 0.82
C THR A 36 1.96 3.57 0.58
N ARG A 37 0.66 3.90 0.52
CA ARG A 37 0.17 5.27 0.33
C ARG A 37 0.63 6.19 1.45
N ARG A 38 0.59 5.75 2.71
CA ARG A 38 1.02 6.56 3.88
C ARG A 38 2.51 6.83 3.88
N VAL A 39 3.33 5.81 3.61
CA VAL A 39 4.78 5.95 3.53
C VAL A 39 5.18 6.92 2.40
N MET A 40 4.54 6.80 1.23
CA MET A 40 4.73 7.76 0.14
C MET A 40 4.31 9.18 0.54
N HIS A 41 3.18 9.31 1.24
CA HIS A 41 2.67 10.62 1.67
C HIS A 41 3.55 11.29 2.72
N ALA A 42 4.16 10.50 3.61
CA ALA A 42 5.13 10.95 4.59
C ALA A 42 6.51 11.27 3.97
N GLY A 43 6.68 11.09 2.66
CA GLY A 43 7.88 11.52 1.92
C GLY A 43 9.06 10.55 1.99
N PHE A 44 8.88 9.33 2.53
CA PHE A 44 9.93 8.33 2.57
C PHE A 44 10.20 7.72 1.20
N GLY A 45 11.47 7.36 0.95
CA GLY A 45 11.87 6.63 -0.24
C GLY A 45 11.43 5.16 -0.17
N ILE A 46 10.99 4.62 -1.31
CA ILE A 46 10.62 3.21 -1.45
C ILE A 46 11.46 2.59 -2.56
N VAL A 47 12.10 1.46 -2.26
CA VAL A 47 12.87 0.66 -3.22
C VAL A 47 12.20 -0.71 -3.36
N GLU A 48 12.08 -1.17 -4.60
CA GLU A 48 11.52 -2.48 -4.92
C GLU A 48 12.66 -3.45 -5.25
N ILE A 49 12.73 -4.56 -4.52
CA ILE A 49 13.71 -5.62 -4.73
C ILE A 49 12.96 -6.81 -5.37
N PRO A 50 13.33 -7.24 -6.59
CA PRO A 50 12.67 -8.37 -7.25
C PRO A 50 12.84 -9.66 -6.44
N ILE A 51 11.76 -10.43 -6.33
CA ILE A 51 11.76 -11.76 -5.71
C ILE A 51 11.05 -12.77 -6.62
N ALA A 52 11.47 -14.03 -6.55
CA ALA A 52 10.75 -15.12 -7.16
C ALA A 52 9.71 -15.67 -6.17
N PHE A 53 8.42 -15.45 -6.46
CA PHE A 53 7.34 -16.02 -5.66
C PHE A 53 7.19 -17.50 -6.00
N ARG A 54 7.33 -18.40 -5.01
CA ARG A 54 7.02 -19.82 -5.20
C ARG A 54 5.59 -20.10 -4.76
N GLU A 55 4.91 -20.95 -5.52
CA GLU A 55 3.57 -21.36 -5.17
C GLU A 55 3.54 -22.16 -3.86
N ARG A 56 2.50 -21.92 -3.06
CA ARG A 56 2.30 -22.64 -1.81
C ARG A 56 1.66 -24.00 -2.11
N ILE A 57 2.25 -25.07 -1.62
CA ILE A 57 1.81 -26.45 -1.87
C ILE A 57 0.69 -26.90 -0.91
N LEU A 58 0.58 -26.29 0.29
CA LEU A 58 -0.34 -26.71 1.34
C LEU A 58 -1.19 -25.57 1.91
N GLY A 59 -2.48 -25.86 2.19
CA GLY A 59 -3.44 -24.97 2.87
C GLY A 59 -4.46 -24.28 1.95
N GLN A 60 -5.50 -23.68 2.52
CA GLN A 60 -6.54 -22.93 1.80
C GLN A 60 -6.24 -21.43 1.69
N SER A 61 -6.72 -20.78 0.63
CA SER A 61 -6.56 -19.33 0.41
C SER A 61 -7.22 -18.54 1.53
N LYS A 62 -6.54 -17.48 2.00
CA LYS A 62 -7.11 -16.52 2.96
C LYS A 62 -7.87 -15.37 2.26
N MET A 63 -7.90 -15.36 0.91
CA MET A 63 -8.57 -14.33 0.12
C MET A 63 -10.06 -14.67 -0.04
N SER A 64 -10.92 -13.70 0.27
CA SER A 64 -12.36 -13.77 0.03
C SER A 64 -12.79 -12.62 -0.89
N GLY A 65 -13.92 -12.78 -1.58
CA GLY A 65 -14.48 -11.72 -2.44
C GLY A 65 -14.77 -10.42 -1.68
N ALA A 66 -15.15 -10.52 -0.40
CA ALA A 66 -15.36 -9.36 0.47
C ALA A 66 -14.08 -8.52 0.66
N ILE A 67 -12.92 -9.17 0.84
CA ILE A 67 -11.63 -8.47 0.97
C ILE A 67 -11.28 -7.73 -0.32
N ILE A 68 -11.59 -8.31 -1.48
CA ILE A 68 -11.35 -7.69 -2.79
C ILE A 68 -12.22 -6.44 -2.96
N LEU A 69 -13.52 -6.54 -2.65
CA LEU A 69 -14.46 -5.43 -2.75
C LEU A 69 -14.10 -4.28 -1.81
N GLU A 70 -13.71 -4.57 -0.56
CA GLU A 70 -13.24 -3.56 0.39
C GLU A 70 -12.04 -2.79 -0.15
N ALA A 71 -11.03 -3.51 -0.66
CA ALA A 71 -9.83 -2.92 -1.22
C ALA A 71 -10.15 -2.03 -2.43
N MET A 72 -11.00 -2.50 -3.36
CA MET A 72 -11.42 -1.71 -4.51
C MET A 72 -12.14 -0.43 -4.11
N TRP A 73 -13.09 -0.51 -3.17
CA TRP A 73 -13.85 0.64 -2.70
C TRP A 73 -12.95 1.70 -2.06
N MET A 74 -12.03 1.28 -1.19
CA MET A 74 -11.08 2.18 -0.53
C MET A 74 -10.13 2.86 -1.52
N VAL A 75 -9.56 2.12 -2.46
CA VAL A 75 -8.68 2.68 -3.49
C VAL A 75 -9.41 3.71 -4.34
N THR A 76 -10.64 3.40 -4.78
CA THR A 76 -11.47 4.35 -5.55
C THR A 76 -11.79 5.61 -4.75
N LEU A 77 -12.17 5.46 -3.48
CA LEU A 77 -12.49 6.60 -2.60
C LEU A 77 -11.27 7.51 -2.37
N TRP A 78 -10.09 6.93 -2.14
CA TRP A 78 -8.86 7.71 -2.03
C TRP A 78 -8.47 8.37 -3.35
N GLY A 79 -8.70 7.71 -4.49
CA GLY A 79 -8.52 8.27 -5.82
C GLY A 79 -9.39 9.51 -6.05
N MET A 80 -10.68 9.43 -5.72
CA MET A 80 -11.63 10.54 -5.86
C MET A 80 -11.32 11.71 -4.91
N ARG A 81 -10.83 11.44 -3.70
CA ARG A 81 -10.48 12.46 -2.70
C ARG A 81 -9.13 13.14 -2.95
N ARG A 82 -8.36 12.74 -3.97
CA ARG A 82 -7.07 13.39 -4.25
C ARG A 82 -7.29 14.80 -4.80
N PRO A 83 -6.79 15.85 -4.13
CA PRO A 83 -6.83 17.19 -4.69
C PRO A 83 -5.99 17.24 -5.97
N PHE A 84 -6.43 18.01 -6.96
CA PHE A 84 -5.79 18.13 -8.28
C PHE A 84 -4.30 18.53 -8.17
N ALA A 85 -3.93 19.27 -7.12
CA ALA A 85 -2.55 19.65 -6.77
C ALA A 85 -1.60 18.45 -6.50
N TYR A 86 -2.12 17.25 -6.23
CA TYR A 86 -1.31 16.03 -6.09
C TYR A 86 -0.62 15.64 -7.40
N PHE A 87 -1.21 15.99 -8.55
CA PHE A 87 -0.66 15.67 -9.87
C PHE A 87 0.62 16.48 -10.18
N GLN A 88 0.77 17.67 -9.59
CA GLN A 88 1.89 18.58 -9.87
C GLN A 88 3.19 18.25 -9.10
N ARG A 89 3.14 17.46 -8.01
CA ARG A 89 4.34 17.07 -7.25
C ARG A 89 5.10 15.87 -7.85
N GLY A 90 4.50 15.14 -8.80
CA GLY A 90 5.14 13.99 -9.45
C GLY A 90 6.27 14.33 -10.42
N THR A 91 6.35 15.60 -10.85
CA THR A 91 7.27 16.04 -11.92
C THR A 91 8.54 16.75 -11.41
N SER A 92 8.70 16.93 -10.10
CA SER A 92 9.77 17.76 -9.51
C SER A 92 10.88 16.97 -8.79
N ARG A 93 11.18 15.76 -9.26
CA ARG A 93 12.42 15.04 -8.92
C ARG A 93 12.85 14.19 -10.13
N ALA A 94 13.44 14.87 -11.11
CA ALA A 94 14.34 14.28 -12.10
C ALA A 94 15.75 14.77 -11.78
#